data_AF-A0A3D3YW54-F1
#
_entry.id   AF-A0A3D3YW54-F1
#
_cell.length_a   1.000
_cell.length_b   1.000
_cell.length_c   1.000
_cell.angle_alpha   90.00
_cell.angle_beta   90.00
_cell.angle_gamma   90.00
#
_symmetry.space_group_name_H-M   'P 1'
#
loop_
_entity.id
_entity.type
_entity.pdbx_description
1 polymer ?
#
loop_
_entity_poly.entity_id
_entity_poly.type
_entity_poly.pdbx_seq_one_letter_code
_entity_poly.pdbx_strand_id
1 'polypeptide(L)'
;GSRSANPPAETVKALLDAQAKSIQRLEGAVRQLAAGERRLAELFQGGLQHWAVVRFDAFEDMGGRLSFSAALLDEHSSGIVITSINGRQDARCYAKQVQNGTSIHNLSDEEEQAIREAMGRGARTTTAEAS
;
A
#
# COMPACT_ATOMS: atom_id res chain seq x y z
N GLY A 1 65.23 7.31 -17.43
CA GLY A 1 63.83 7.34 -17.87
C GLY A 1 62.95 7.85 -16.74
N SER A 2 61.87 8.53 -17.10
CA SER A 2 60.77 9.10 -16.29
C SER A 2 61.12 10.18 -15.24
N ARG A 3 61.10 11.46 -15.67
CA ARG A 3 60.77 12.58 -14.76
C ARG A 3 59.29 12.49 -14.43
N SER A 4 58.96 12.14 -13.19
CA SER A 4 57.62 12.38 -12.63
C SER A 4 57.46 13.88 -12.47
N ALA A 5 56.86 14.55 -13.46
CA ALA A 5 56.51 15.95 -13.36
C ALA A 5 55.36 16.09 -12.36
N ASN A 6 55.64 16.67 -11.19
CA ASN A 6 54.62 16.96 -10.19
C ASN A 6 53.62 17.95 -10.82
N PRO A 7 52.30 17.70 -10.76
CA PRO A 7 51.32 18.60 -11.36
C PRO A 7 51.42 19.99 -10.71
N PRO A 8 51.15 21.08 -11.46
CA PRO A 8 51.14 22.43 -10.91
C PRO A 8 50.18 22.49 -9.71
N ALA A 9 50.57 23.16 -8.63
CA ALA A 9 49.74 23.30 -7.43
C ALA A 9 48.33 23.86 -7.73
N GLU A 10 48.22 24.67 -8.77
CA GLU A 10 46.96 25.21 -9.29
C GLU A 10 46.02 24.13 -9.86
N THR A 11 46.57 23.12 -10.54
CA THR A 11 45.80 21.97 -11.06
C THR A 11 45.27 21.09 -9.92
N VAL A 12 46.09 20.86 -8.89
CA VAL A 12 45.68 20.11 -7.69
C VAL A 12 44.58 20.85 -6.94
N LYS A 13 44.72 22.17 -6.78
CA LYS A 13 43.69 23.02 -6.15
C LYS A 13 42.38 23.00 -6.95
N ALA A 14 42.44 23.14 -8.27
CA ALA A 14 41.25 23.09 -9.12
C ALA A 14 40.54 21.73 -9.03
N LEU A 15 41.29 20.62 -8.94
CA LEU A 15 40.74 19.28 -8.75
C LEU A 15 40.07 19.13 -7.37
N LEU A 16 40.70 19.63 -6.31
CA LEU A 16 40.12 19.63 -4.96
C LEU A 16 38.84 20.47 -4.88
N ASP A 17 38.83 21.65 -5.50
CA ASP A 17 37.64 22.50 -5.60
C ASP A 17 36.51 21.80 -6.39
N ALA A 18 36.85 21.09 -7.46
CA ALA A 18 35.89 20.30 -8.23
C ALA A 18 35.33 19.11 -7.44
N GLN A 19 36.18 18.39 -6.71
CA GLN A 19 35.80 17.30 -5.80
C GLN A 19 34.89 17.81 -4.67
N ALA A 20 35.25 18.91 -4.02
CA ALA A 20 34.43 19.53 -2.97
C ALA A 20 33.04 19.92 -3.49
N LYS A 21 32.96 20.54 -4.68
CA LYS A 21 31.67 20.83 -5.33
C LYS A 21 30.88 19.56 -5.67
N SER A 22 31.56 18.49 -6.06
CA SER A 22 30.91 17.20 -6.36
C SER A 22 30.33 16.56 -5.10
N ILE A 23 31.08 16.57 -3.99
CA ILE A 23 30.63 16.09 -2.68
C ILE A 23 29.41 16.89 -2.22
N GLN A 24 29.45 18.22 -2.30
CA GLN A 24 28.31 19.08 -1.94
C GLN A 24 27.06 18.78 -2.78
N ARG A 25 27.21 18.53 -4.09
CA ARG A 25 26.08 18.12 -4.93
C ARG A 25 25.53 16.76 -4.51
N LEU A 26 26.40 15.80 -4.20
CA LEU A 26 25.98 14.47 -3.76
C LEU A 26 25.25 14.53 -2.41
N GLU A 27 25.76 15.28 -1.44
CA GLU A 27 25.09 15.54 -0.16
C GLU A 27 23.73 16.22 -0.36
N GLY A 28 23.63 17.13 -1.33
CA GLY A 28 22.37 17.73 -1.73
C GLY A 28 21.38 16.70 -2.29
N ALA A 29 21.82 15.85 -3.21
CA ALA A 29 21.01 14.79 -3.80
C ALA A 29 20.55 13.75 -2.77
N VAL A 30 21.43 13.34 -1.85
CA VAL A 30 21.09 12.43 -0.74
C VAL A 30 20.01 13.03 0.16
N ARG A 31 20.13 14.32 0.51
CA ARG A 31 19.10 15.01 1.30
C ARG A 31 17.75 15.08 0.58
N GLN A 32 17.76 15.32 -0.73
CA GLN A 32 16.54 15.34 -1.54
C GLN A 32 15.91 13.95 -1.64
N LEU A 33 16.71 12.91 -1.83
CA LEU A 33 16.23 11.53 -1.87
C LEU A 33 15.59 11.13 -0.54
N ALA A 34 16.25 11.41 0.59
CA ALA A 34 15.69 11.14 1.91
C ALA A 34 14.40 11.93 2.19
N ALA A 35 14.28 13.16 1.69
CA ALA A 35 13.04 13.92 1.78
C ALA A 35 11.93 13.32 0.90
N GLY A 36 12.26 12.85 -0.30
CA GLY A 36 11.34 12.17 -1.20
C GLY A 36 10.83 10.85 -0.61
N GLU A 37 11.71 10.05 -0.03
CA GLU A 37 11.37 8.79 0.64
C GLU A 37 10.36 9.00 1.77
N ARG A 38 10.63 9.97 2.67
CA ARG A 38 9.69 10.33 3.75
C ARG A 38 8.33 10.74 3.23
N ARG A 39 8.30 11.58 2.20
CA ARG A 39 7.04 12.01 1.59
C ARG A 39 6.27 10.85 0.97
N LEU A 40 6.96 9.93 0.30
CA LEU A 40 6.33 8.73 -0.23
C LEU A 40 5.77 7.87 0.91
N ALA A 41 6.56 7.60 1.96
CA ALA A 41 6.10 6.84 3.12
C ALA A 41 4.81 7.43 3.74
N GLU A 42 4.76 8.75 3.93
CA GLU A 42 3.57 9.45 4.43
C GLU A 42 2.35 9.28 3.52
N LEU A 43 2.54 9.36 2.19
CA LEU A 43 1.45 9.15 1.22
C LEU A 43 0.96 7.70 1.20
N PHE A 44 1.85 6.74 1.40
CA PHE A 44 1.50 5.32 1.42
C PHE A 44 0.69 4.94 2.67
N GLN A 45 0.99 5.51 3.84
CA GLN A 45 0.28 5.18 5.09
C GLN A 45 -1.24 5.41 5.02
N GLY A 46 -1.69 6.49 4.37
CA GLY A 46 -3.12 6.79 4.19
C GLY A 46 -3.76 6.15 2.95
N GLY A 47 -2.98 5.42 2.15
CA GLY A 47 -3.48 4.74 0.96
C GLY A 47 -4.23 3.45 1.30
N LEU A 48 -5.19 3.07 0.46
CA LEU A 48 -5.84 1.76 0.54
C LEU A 48 -4.88 0.70 -0.01
N GLN A 49 -4.44 -0.22 0.84
CA GLN A 49 -3.37 -1.20 0.55
C GLN A 49 -3.86 -2.64 0.69
N HIS A 50 -4.90 -2.83 1.50
CA HIS A 50 -5.45 -4.10 1.88
C HIS A 50 -6.88 -4.20 1.37
N TRP A 51 -7.18 -5.24 0.61
CA TRP A 51 -8.51 -5.40 0.02
C TRP A 51 -8.89 -6.86 -0.14
N ALA A 52 -10.19 -7.14 -0.06
CA ALA A 52 -10.76 -8.44 -0.34
C ALA A 52 -12.23 -8.30 -0.75
N VAL A 53 -12.73 -9.28 -1.50
CA VAL A 53 -14.12 -9.33 -1.94
C VAL A 53 -14.70 -10.71 -1.64
N VAL A 54 -15.71 -10.75 -0.80
CA VAL A 54 -16.47 -11.95 -0.48
C VAL A 54 -17.77 -11.90 -1.27
N ARG A 55 -18.00 -12.93 -2.10
CA ARG A 55 -19.26 -13.08 -2.85
C ARG A 55 -20.20 -14.04 -2.16
N PHE A 56 -21.50 -13.77 -2.18
CA PHE A 56 -22.49 -14.59 -1.51
C PHE A 56 -23.86 -14.49 -2.18
N ASP A 57 -24.74 -15.42 -1.82
CA ASP A 57 -26.15 -15.40 -2.20
C ASP A 57 -26.94 -14.83 -1.03
N ALA A 58 -27.47 -13.61 -1.19
CA ALA A 58 -28.22 -12.94 -0.12
C ALA A 58 -29.66 -13.46 0.04
N PHE A 59 -30.14 -14.21 -0.97
CA PHE A 59 -31.46 -14.82 -1.01
C PHE A 59 -31.34 -16.22 -1.60
N GLU A 60 -32.02 -17.21 -1.00
CA GLU A 60 -31.92 -18.63 -1.38
C GLU A 60 -32.34 -18.91 -2.83
N ASP A 61 -33.21 -18.06 -3.38
CA ASP A 61 -33.77 -18.18 -4.73
C ASP A 61 -32.97 -17.41 -5.78
N MET A 62 -31.87 -16.77 -5.38
CA MET A 62 -30.93 -16.03 -6.22
C MET A 62 -29.61 -16.81 -6.27
N GLY A 63 -29.45 -17.65 -7.29
CA GLY A 63 -28.19 -18.34 -7.54
C GLY A 63 -27.17 -17.44 -8.25
N GLY A 64 -25.88 -17.71 -8.05
CA GLY A 64 -24.79 -17.10 -8.84
C GLY A 64 -23.86 -16.17 -8.05
N ARG A 65 -24.02 -16.08 -6.73
CA ARG A 65 -23.20 -15.27 -5.80
C ARG A 65 -23.05 -13.83 -6.28
N LEU A 66 -24.18 -13.25 -6.68
CA LEU A 66 -24.25 -11.91 -7.26
C LEU A 66 -24.09 -10.82 -6.21
N SER A 67 -24.37 -11.11 -4.93
CA SER A 67 -24.13 -10.16 -3.84
C SER A 67 -22.67 -10.22 -3.40
N PHE A 68 -22.15 -9.13 -2.85
CA PHE A 68 -20.76 -9.07 -2.39
C PHE A 68 -20.56 -8.10 -1.23
N SER A 69 -19.53 -8.37 -0.43
CA SER A 69 -18.93 -7.45 0.53
C SER A 69 -17.47 -7.24 0.15
N ALA A 70 -17.06 -5.98 0.00
CA ALA A 70 -15.72 -5.57 -0.38
C ALA A 70 -15.11 -4.70 0.71
N ALA A 71 -14.03 -5.16 1.33
CA ALA A 71 -13.27 -4.37 2.29
C ALA A 71 -12.10 -3.68 1.58
N LEU A 72 -11.91 -2.40 1.86
CA LEU A 72 -10.81 -1.57 1.36
C LEU A 72 -10.21 -0.84 2.57
N LEU A 73 -8.99 -1.22 2.94
CA LEU A 73 -8.34 -0.80 4.17
C LEU A 73 -6.92 -0.28 3.91
N ASP A 74 -6.48 0.66 4.74
CA ASP A 74 -5.09 1.12 4.85
C ASP A 74 -4.24 0.16 5.72
N GLU A 75 -2.96 0.45 5.90
CA GLU A 75 -2.02 -0.32 6.75
C GLU A 75 -2.45 -0.34 8.23
N HIS A 76 -3.25 0.61 8.67
CA HIS A 76 -3.84 0.65 10.00
C HIS A 76 -5.16 -0.14 10.09
N SER A 77 -5.50 -0.93 9.06
CA SER A 77 -6.75 -1.68 8.98
C SER A 77 -7.99 -0.79 9.08
N SER A 78 -7.87 0.47 8.66
CA SER A 78 -8.94 1.46 8.65
C SER A 78 -9.34 1.79 7.23
N GLY A 79 -10.61 2.12 7.02
CA GLY A 79 -11.14 2.37 5.69
C GLY A 79 -12.64 2.12 5.63
N ILE A 80 -13.06 1.30 4.68
CA ILE A 80 -14.48 1.10 4.36
C ILE A 80 -14.75 -0.36 3.97
N VAL A 81 -15.93 -0.84 4.37
CA VAL A 81 -16.53 -2.03 3.76
C VAL A 81 -17.78 -1.61 2.99
N ILE A 82 -17.88 -2.09 1.75
CA ILE A 82 -18.99 -1.81 0.84
C ILE A 82 -19.70 -3.13 0.55
N THR A 83 -21.00 -3.18 0.76
CA THR A 83 -21.80 -4.38 0.53
C THR A 83 -22.91 -4.08 -0.45
N SER A 84 -22.96 -4.87 -1.52
CA SER A 84 -24.06 -4.86 -2.49
C SER A 84 -24.89 -6.12 -2.32
N ILE A 85 -26.16 -5.94 -1.97
CA ILE A 85 -27.17 -6.99 -1.92
C ILE A 85 -27.99 -6.91 -3.20
N ASN A 86 -27.89 -7.94 -4.04
CA ASN A 86 -28.59 -8.01 -5.31
C ASN A 86 -29.83 -8.90 -5.20
N GLY A 87 -31.01 -8.30 -5.34
CA GLY A 87 -32.30 -8.96 -5.50
C GLY A 87 -32.68 -9.13 -6.98
N ARG A 88 -33.83 -9.76 -7.25
CA ARG A 88 -34.29 -10.03 -8.63
C ARG A 88 -34.56 -8.78 -9.45
N GLN A 89 -34.98 -7.70 -8.80
CA GLN A 89 -35.46 -6.47 -9.44
C GLN A 89 -34.75 -5.21 -8.93
N ASP A 90 -34.13 -5.28 -7.75
CA ASP A 90 -33.42 -4.18 -7.11
C ASP A 90 -32.05 -4.61 -6.58
N ALA A 91 -31.17 -3.63 -6.44
CA ALA A 91 -29.88 -3.78 -5.78
C ALA A 91 -29.77 -2.71 -4.69
N ARG A 92 -29.24 -3.09 -3.53
CA ARG A 92 -29.00 -2.18 -2.41
C ARG A 92 -27.53 -2.19 -2.07
N CYS A 93 -26.95 -0.99 -1.95
CA CYS A 93 -25.56 -0.82 -1.58
C CYS A 93 -25.46 -0.13 -0.23
N TYR A 94 -24.62 -0.68 0.65
CA TYR A 94 -24.31 -0.15 1.96
C TYR A 94 -22.82 0.11 2.06
N ALA A 95 -22.46 1.11 2.86
CA ALA A 95 -21.10 1.47 3.15
C ALA A 95 -20.97 1.67 4.66
N LYS A 96 -20.03 0.97 5.29
CA LYS A 96 -19.72 1.12 6.71
C LYS A 96 -18.25 1.46 6.87
N GLN A 97 -17.98 2.45 7.73
CA GLN A 97 -16.61 2.80 8.07
C GLN A 97 -15.98 1.69 8.92
N VAL A 98 -14.72 1.40 8.64
CA VAL A 98 -13.89 0.48 9.41
C VAL A 98 -12.78 1.29 10.09
N GLN A 99 -12.59 1.10 11.39
CA GLN A 99 -11.49 1.65 12.17
C GLN A 99 -10.80 0.50 12.90
N ASN A 100 -9.50 0.34 12.66
CA ASN A 100 -8.66 -0.69 13.26
C ASN A 100 -9.26 -2.11 13.14
N GLY A 101 -9.84 -2.43 11.98
CA GLY A 101 -10.45 -3.73 11.68
C GLY A 101 -11.85 -3.95 12.28
N THR A 102 -12.46 -2.92 12.87
CA THR A 102 -13.81 -2.98 13.49
C THR A 102 -14.71 -1.86 12.96
N SER A 103 -16.03 -1.93 13.22
CA SER A 103 -16.96 -0.87 12.87
C SER A 103 -17.84 -0.49 14.06
N ILE A 104 -18.25 0.78 14.11
CA ILE A 104 -19.27 1.26 15.06
C ILE A 104 -20.66 0.71 14.73
N HIS A 105 -20.87 0.30 13.48
CA HIS A 105 -22.10 -0.32 13.02
C HIS A 105 -21.96 -1.83 13.05
N ASN A 106 -23.05 -2.55 13.34
CA ASN A 106 -23.04 -4.01 13.25
C ASN A 106 -22.66 -4.45 11.83
N LEU A 107 -21.72 -5.39 11.76
CA LEU A 107 -21.27 -5.99 10.52
C LEU A 107 -22.04 -7.29 10.26
N SER A 108 -22.28 -7.62 8.99
CA SER A 108 -22.71 -8.97 8.61
C SER A 108 -21.53 -9.92 8.62
N ASP A 109 -21.80 -11.24 8.64
CA ASP A 109 -20.75 -12.26 8.61
C ASP A 109 -19.84 -12.10 7.38
N GLU A 110 -20.41 -11.74 6.22
CA GLU A 110 -19.68 -11.52 4.98
C GLU A 110 -18.85 -10.22 4.99
N GLU A 111 -19.36 -9.16 5.63
CA GLU A 111 -18.59 -7.93 5.84
C GLU A 111 -17.38 -8.19 6.76
N GLU A 112 -17.60 -8.88 7.87
CA GLU A 112 -16.50 -9.26 8.76
C GLU A 112 -15.50 -10.20 8.07
N GLN A 113 -15.99 -11.13 7.26
CA GLN A 113 -15.14 -12.01 6.47
C GLN A 113 -14.28 -11.22 5.49
N ALA A 114 -14.87 -10.27 4.76
CA ALA A 114 -14.12 -9.42 3.83
C ALA A 114 -13.04 -8.61 4.56
N ILE A 115 -13.35 -8.06 5.74
CA ILE A 115 -12.37 -7.35 6.57
C ILE A 115 -11.24 -8.29 7.02
N ARG A 116 -11.55 -9.51 7.50
CA ARG A 116 -10.56 -10.51 7.90
C ARG A 116 -9.65 -10.93 6.73
N GLU A 117 -10.23 -11.16 5.55
CA GLU A 117 -9.49 -11.52 4.35
C GLU A 117 -8.59 -10.38 3.87
N ALA A 118 -9.08 -9.14 3.87
CA ALA A 118 -8.30 -7.96 3.49
C ALA A 118 -7.08 -7.78 4.41
N MET A 119 -7.23 -7.99 5.73
CA MET A 119 -6.13 -7.94 6.69
C MET A 119 -5.14 -9.12 6.57
N GLY A 120 -5.28 -10.00 5.57
CA GLY A 120 -4.42 -11.17 5.38
C GLY A 120 -4.58 -12.23 6.47
N ARG A 121 -5.66 -12.17 7.27
CA ARG A 121 -5.98 -13.18 8.29
C ARG A 121 -6.71 -14.40 7.70
N GLY A 122 -7.09 -14.34 6.42
CA GLY A 122 -7.81 -15.42 5.73
C GLY A 122 -7.03 -16.18 4.64
N ALA A 123 -5.86 -15.70 4.17
CA ALA A 123 -5.28 -16.19 2.90
C ALA A 123 -3.76 -16.48 2.88
N ARG A 124 -3.08 -16.63 4.03
CA ARG A 124 -1.68 -17.13 4.05
C ARG A 124 -1.55 -18.67 4.16
N THR A 125 -2.63 -19.43 3.96
CA THR A 125 -2.63 -20.89 4.23
C THR A 125 -2.70 -21.80 2.98
N THR A 126 -2.89 -21.30 1.75
CA THR A 126 -3.18 -22.20 0.59
C THR A 126 -2.09 -22.29 -0.48
N THR A 127 -0.81 -22.26 -0.14
CA THR A 127 0.27 -22.51 -1.14
C THR A 127 1.32 -23.54 -0.70
N ALA A 128 1.00 -24.42 0.26
CA ALA A 128 1.93 -25.44 0.75
C ALA A 128 1.53 -26.90 0.44
N GLU A 129 0.47 -27.16 -0.32
CA GLU A 129 0.07 -28.53 -0.69
C GLU A 129 -0.05 -28.67 -2.21
N ALA A 130 1.10 -28.63 -2.88
CA ALA A 130 1.33 -29.24 -4.19
C ALA A 130 2.85 -29.41 -4.38
N SER A 131 3.39 -30.47 -3.78
CA SER A 131 4.71 -31.03 -4.10
C SER A 131 4.64 -32.54 -3.89
#